data_AF-A0A5J4UZN1-F1
#
_entry.id   AF-A0A5J4UZN1-F1
#
_cell.length_a   1.000
_cell.length_b   1.000
_cell.length_c   1.000
_cell.angle_alpha   90.00
_cell.angle_beta   90.00
_cell.angle_gamma   90.00
#
_symmetry.space_group_name_H-M   'P 1'
#
loop_
_entity.id
_entity.type
_entity.pdbx_description
1 polymer ?
#
loop_
_entity_poly.entity_id
_entity_poly.type
_entity_poly.pdbx_seq_one_letter_code
_entity_poly.pdbx_strand_id
1 'polypeptide(L)' 'MNSVPSKVVFFIDEEQQKNQVIGLQDKIRFFAFVQQAGSSFHITRSERLRQSSARIDADS' A
#
# COMPACT_ATOMS: atom_id res chain seq x y z
N MET A 1 1.90 -24.08 -7.56
CA MET A 1 0.68 -23.25 -7.51
C MET A 1 1.10 -21.84 -7.85
N ASN A 2 0.62 -21.30 -8.98
CA ASN A 2 0.92 -19.93 -9.38
C ASN A 2 0.08 -19.00 -8.50
N SER A 3 0.55 -18.74 -7.28
CA SER A 3 -0.05 -17.72 -6.42
C SER A 3 0.19 -16.36 -7.07
N VAL A 4 -0.88 -15.60 -7.30
CA VAL A 4 -0.76 -14.19 -7.69
C VAL A 4 0.17 -13.52 -6.67
N PRO A 5 1.28 -12.89 -7.09
CA PRO A 5 2.21 -12.29 -6.17
C PRO A 5 1.48 -11.24 -5.33
N SER A 6 1.64 -11.28 -4.01
CA SER A 6 1.12 -10.23 -3.13
C SER A 6 1.70 -8.88 -3.55
N LYS A 7 0.82 -7.89 -3.69
CA LYS A 7 1.18 -6.52 -4.08
C LYS A 7 0.82 -5.52 -2.99
N VAL A 8 1.66 -4.51 -2.82
CA VAL A 8 1.38 -3.28 -2.07
C VAL A 8 1.32 -2.14 -3.06
N VAL A 9 0.20 -1.42 -3.04
CA VAL A 9 -0.03 -0.19 -3.79
C VAL A 9 -0.23 0.94 -2.80
N PHE A 10 0.11 2.16 -3.21
CA PHE A 10 -0.04 3.35 -2.38
C PHE A 10 -1.10 4.26 -3.00
N PHE A 11 -1.78 5.04 -2.15
CA PHE A 11 -2.73 6.05 -2.57
C PHE A 11 -2.31 7.38 -1.96
N ILE A 12 -2.42 8.47 -2.74
CA ILE A 12 -2.29 9.86 -2.27
C ILE A 12 -3.56 10.56 -2.72
N ASP A 13 -4.28 11.17 -1.77
CA ASP A 13 -5.56 11.84 -2.04
C ASP A 13 -6.54 10.95 -2.84
N GLU A 14 -6.65 9.66 -2.45
CA GLU A 14 -7.46 8.62 -3.10
C GLU A 14 -6.99 8.20 -4.51
N GLU A 15 -5.89 8.75 -5.03
CA GLU A 15 -5.31 8.37 -6.33
C GLU A 15 -4.22 7.31 -6.18
N GLN A 16 -4.35 6.20 -6.92
CA GLN A 16 -3.35 5.12 -6.91
C GLN A 16 -2.02 5.59 -7.52
N GLN A 17 -0.94 5.38 -6.77
CA GLN A 17 0.40 5.77 -7.18
C GLN A 17 1.04 4.71 -8.08
N LYS A 18 1.93 5.14 -8.98
CA LYS A 18 2.68 4.25 -9.90
C LYS A 18 3.66 3.34 -9.18
N ASN A 19 4.23 3.81 -8.09
CA ASN A 19 5.16 3.03 -7.28
C ASN A 19 4.39 1.93 -6.57
N GLN A 20 4.80 0.68 -6.78
CA GLN A 20 4.20 -0.50 -6.15
C GLN A 20 5.28 -1.52 -5.81
N VAL A 21 4.97 -2.39 -4.84
CA VAL A 21 5.82 -3.53 -4.48
C VAL A 21 5.08 -4.81 -4.84
N ILE A 22 5.72 -5.72 -5.56
CA ILE A 22 5.18 -7.03 -5.95
C ILE A 22 6.05 -8.16 -5.40
N GLY A 23 5.49 -9.37 -5.27
CA GLY A 23 6.24 -10.54 -4.83
C GLY A 23 6.52 -10.56 -3.33
N LEU A 24 5.65 -9.93 -2.54
CA LEU A 24 5.78 -9.93 -1.08
C LEU A 24 5.52 -11.32 -0.49
N GLN A 25 6.27 -11.63 0.57
CA GLN A 25 6.06 -12.82 1.38
C GLN A 25 4.88 -12.62 2.35
N ASP A 26 4.35 -13.72 2.90
CA ASP A 26 3.17 -13.73 3.78
C ASP A 26 3.31 -12.86 5.05
N LYS A 27 4.54 -12.53 5.47
CA LYS A 27 4.81 -11.71 6.65
C LYS A 27 5.40 -10.37 6.22
N ILE A 28 4.62 -9.30 6.42
CA ILE A 28 4.98 -7.95 6.02
C ILE A 28 5.03 -7.05 7.27
N ARG A 29 6.02 -6.17 7.33
CA ARG A 29 6.12 -5.09 8.32
C ARG A 29 6.18 -3.77 7.58
N PHE A 30 5.42 -2.78 8.05
CA PHE A 30 5.44 -1.43 7.50
C PHE A 30 6.28 -0.52 8.39
N PHE A 31 7.17 0.25 7.77
CA PHE A 31 7.96 1.28 8.43
C PHE A 31 7.81 2.55 7.60
N ALA A 32 7.61 3.69 8.25
CA ALA A 32 7.70 4.98 7.57
C ALA A 32 9.06 5.60 7.87
N PHE A 33 9.74 5.99 6.80
CA PHE A 33 11.01 6.70 6.87
C PHE A 33 10.77 8.18 6.56
N VAL A 34 11.00 9.05 7.55
CA VAL A 34 10.85 10.50 7.40
C VAL A 34 12.23 11.14 7.51
N GLN A 35 12.68 11.80 6.43
CA GLN A 35 14.02 12.37 6.37
C GLN A 35 14.02 13.91 6.40
N GLN A 36 12.93 14.54 5.99
CA GLN A 36 12.88 15.99 5.84
C GLN A 36 12.61 16.69 7.18
N ALA A 37 13.39 17.73 7.48
CA ALA A 37 13.27 18.49 8.72
C ALA A 37 11.86 19.09 8.85
N GLY A 38 11.26 18.94 10.04
CA GLY A 38 9.89 19.38 10.32
C GLY A 38 8.80 18.46 9.81
N SER A 39 9.11 17.39 9.07
CA SER A 39 8.13 16.41 8.62
C SER A 39 7.81 15.40 9.73
N SER A 40 6.56 14.94 9.76
CA SER A 40 6.11 13.83 10.60
C SER A 40 4.99 13.08 9.90
N PHE A 41 4.68 11.86 10.37
CA PHE A 41 3.53 11.10 9.92
C PHE A 41 2.76 10.60 11.13
N HIS A 42 1.46 10.41 10.98
CA HIS A 42 0.59 9.84 12.00
C HIS A 42 -0.29 8.78 11.36
N ILE A 43 -0.26 7.57 11.91
CA ILE A 43 -1.14 6.48 11.46
C ILE A 43 -2.52 6.72 12.07
N THR A 44 -3.48 7.10 11.24
CA THR A 44 -4.87 7.33 11.67
C THR A 44 -5.65 6.03 11.85
N ARG A 45 -5.37 5.01 11.02
CA ARG A 45 -6.06 3.72 11.05
C ARG A 45 -5.15 2.61 10.53
N SER A 46 -5.23 1.44 11.17
CA SER A 46 -4.68 0.20 10.63
C SER A 46 -5.74 -0.88 10.69
N GLU A 47 -6.11 -1.42 9.54
CA GLU A 47 -7.16 -2.42 9.46
C GLU A 47 -6.83 -3.48 8.40
N ARG A 48 -7.31 -4.69 8.64
CA ARG A 48 -7.26 -5.78 7.67
C ARG A 48 -8.64 -5.94 7.05
N LEU A 49 -8.78 -5.47 5.82
CA LEU A 49 -10.01 -5.66 5.06
C LEU A 49 -10.07 -7.07 4.46
N ARG A 50 -11.27 -7.65 4.39
CA ARG A 50 -11.50 -8.93 3.68
C ARG A 50 -11.48 -8.77 2.16
N GLN A 51 -11.87 -7.59 1.69
CA GLN A 51 -11.83 -7.18 0.29
C GLN A 51 -11.32 -5.74 0.22
N SER A 52 -10.58 -5.42 -0.83
CA SER A 52 -10.11 -4.05 -1.07
C SER A 52 -11.29 -3.10 -1.23
N SER A 53 -11.24 -1.95 -0.55
CA SER A 53 -12.17 -0.83 -0.78
C SER A 53 -11.72 0.08 -1.92
N ALA A 54 -10.47 -0.03 -2.37
CA ALA A 54 -9.96 0.76 -3.47
C ALA A 54 -10.68 0.40 -4.77
N ARG A 55 -11.17 1.42 -5.48
CA ARG A 55 -11.65 1.30 -6.85
C ARG A 55 -10.43 1.26 -7.76
N ILE A 56 -10.09 0.06 -8.23
CA ILE A 56 -9.08 -0.10 -9.27
C ILE A 56 -9.86 0.01 -10.58
N ASP A 57 -9.70 1.11 -11.31
CA ASP A 57 -10.21 1.20 -12.67
C ASP A 57 -9.50 0.10 -13.47
N ALA A 58 -10.28 -0.92 -13.85
CA ALA A 58 -9.75 -2.18 -14.37
C ALA A 58 -9.23 -2.10 -15.82
N ASP A 59 -9.21 -0.90 -16.41
CA ASP A 59 -8.75 -0.64 -17.77
C ASP A 59 -7.93 0.66 -17.80
N SER A 60 -6.61 0.53 -17.82
CA SER A 60 -5.66 1.55 -18.31
C SER A 60 -4.40 0.85 -18.83
#